data_AF-A0A4R3LHX4-F1
#
_entry.id   AF-A0A4R3LHX4-F1
#
_cell.length_a   1.000
_cell.length_b   1.000
_cell.length_c   1.000
_cell.angle_alpha   90.00
_cell.angle_beta   90.00
_cell.angle_gamma   90.00
#
_symmetry.space_group_name_H-M   'P 1'
#
loop_
_entity.id
_entity.type
_entity.pdbx_description
1 polymer ?
#
loop_
_entity_poly.entity_id
_entity_poly.type
_entity_poly.pdbx_seq_one_letter_code
_entity_poly.pdbx_strand_id
1 'polypeptide(L)'
;MNLIHPLRRLPGVLLTAIGALASANTYAATITVNTVDDAIPPDTDGLCSLREALANASDDAATFADCPAGTGDDEITFAESLFTSPPHVATIQLSGELSAGYGAGEPHALGIRPPVLGTLPGRVRLVASATTEHRVMSVRATASPFSMEGVSIEGGTRRMGHGGGVHLSSDDATFTEVQFIGNATSPMGAGGGLYQANGNGFLRLDKVQFSGNRAGRGGAIFLDEVGGHGVTVLDGYFDDNQAIVGRGGAIGFQVAANHPPEAEMPYLDISSSVFTNNQAATDGGAISVDAGTAGEAQRFVAYVSDSRLGNNEAGVGGAIRMRGAANNNLSSAILRRNSFLGNQATDGGGVATGQVFLAMENNLFSANLAQHRGGSWFHSVSPDAQPLPATVAGNTFHHSHLTPGLSRAVPLPATVAGNTFHAQSLTGSLPEGGGRSMWLDVDVSSFLSLSLVGNLFKPAAGLPPVGQECQFLGPVSATGGYNLSPVHSCRLLDGDDLFADPMVAVSVSDHPIHPLAVLPQPGSPAIDAWPSLPCSPLGSDLLGQPRPMDGDGDGDAHCDIGAFELSAAGTDLIFADDFED
;
A
#
# COMPACT_ATOMS: atom_id res chain seq x y z
N MET A 1 35.60 -5.56 -25.92
CA MET A 1 35.70 -7.01 -25.60
C MET A 1 34.74 -7.21 -24.44
N ASN A 2 33.51 -7.58 -24.80
CA ASN A 2 32.30 -7.39 -24.01
C ASN A 2 32.22 -8.46 -22.90
N LEU A 3 32.23 -8.03 -21.64
CA LEU A 3 31.69 -8.83 -20.55
C LEU A 3 30.18 -8.55 -20.48
N ILE A 4 29.42 -9.52 -21.00
CA ILE A 4 27.99 -9.65 -20.80
C ILE A 4 27.80 -9.98 -19.32
N HIS A 5 27.30 -9.02 -18.52
CA HIS A 5 26.84 -9.32 -17.16
C HIS A 5 25.61 -10.23 -17.26
N PRO A 6 25.64 -11.44 -16.70
CA PRO A 6 24.48 -12.31 -16.70
C PRO A 6 23.41 -11.67 -15.82
N LEU A 7 22.16 -11.79 -16.26
CA LEU A 7 20.94 -11.64 -15.46
C LEU A 7 21.23 -12.10 -14.03
N ARG A 8 21.41 -11.14 -13.11
CA ARG A 8 21.25 -11.40 -11.68
C ARG A 8 19.79 -11.81 -11.57
N ARG A 9 19.54 -13.11 -11.54
CA ARG A 9 18.33 -13.66 -10.97
C ARG A 9 18.13 -12.90 -9.68
N LEU A 10 17.06 -12.11 -9.61
CA LEU A 10 16.47 -11.70 -8.35
C LEU A 10 16.53 -12.97 -7.48
N PRO A 11 17.10 -12.92 -6.26
CA PRO A 11 16.91 -14.04 -5.37
C PRO A 11 15.40 -14.25 -5.37
N GLY A 12 14.97 -15.46 -5.76
CA GLY A 12 13.60 -15.87 -5.52
C GLY A 12 13.42 -15.61 -4.05
N VAL A 13 12.70 -14.53 -3.73
CA VAL A 13 12.15 -14.33 -2.42
C VAL A 13 11.26 -15.55 -2.32
N LEU A 14 11.77 -16.55 -1.62
CA LEU A 14 10.96 -17.62 -1.12
C LEU A 14 9.87 -16.86 -0.41
N LEU A 15 8.70 -16.81 -1.04
CA LEU A 15 7.45 -16.45 -0.39
C LEU A 15 7.29 -17.57 0.62
N THR A 16 8.04 -17.50 1.72
CA THR A 16 7.61 -18.14 2.94
C THR A 16 6.31 -17.43 3.18
N ALA A 17 5.22 -18.12 2.80
CA ALA A 17 4.04 -18.12 3.62
C ALA A 17 4.58 -18.39 5.04
N ILE A 18 4.92 -17.31 5.74
CA ILE A 18 4.87 -17.29 7.18
C ILE A 18 3.38 -17.44 7.40
N GLY A 19 2.93 -18.70 7.33
CA GLY A 19 1.69 -19.07 7.97
C GLY A 19 1.80 -18.46 9.34
N ALA A 20 0.80 -17.67 9.71
CA ALA A 20 0.61 -17.20 11.06
C ALA A 20 0.50 -18.45 11.94
N LEU A 21 1.65 -19.03 12.30
CA LEU A 21 1.82 -19.66 13.57
C LEU A 21 1.67 -18.49 14.52
N ALA A 22 0.43 -18.25 14.93
CA ALA A 22 0.16 -17.60 16.18
C ALA A 22 0.95 -18.42 17.20
N SER A 23 2.17 -17.98 17.51
CA SER A 23 2.84 -18.36 18.73
C SER A 23 1.87 -17.89 19.80
N ALA A 24 1.09 -18.83 20.33
CA ALA A 24 0.33 -18.60 21.54
C ALA A 24 1.39 -18.27 22.58
N ASN A 25 1.60 -16.98 22.83
CA ASN A 25 2.45 -16.53 23.91
C ASN A 25 1.93 -17.21 25.16
N THR A 26 2.76 -18.02 25.79
CA THR A 26 2.43 -18.60 27.09
C THR A 26 2.63 -17.49 28.10
N TYR A 27 1.56 -16.76 28.40
CA TYR A 27 1.58 -15.73 29.42
C TYR A 27 1.68 -16.37 30.81
N ALA A 28 2.53 -15.80 31.64
CA ALA A 28 2.78 -16.21 33.01
C ALA A 28 1.70 -15.71 33.97
N ALA A 29 1.07 -14.55 33.74
CA ALA A 29 -0.18 -14.17 34.42
C ALA A 29 -1.29 -13.73 33.45
N THR A 30 -2.53 -13.93 33.89
CA THR A 30 -3.74 -13.37 33.25
C THR A 30 -4.45 -12.46 34.24
N ILE A 31 -4.52 -11.17 33.92
CA ILE A 31 -5.15 -10.14 34.76
C ILE A 31 -6.52 -9.81 34.19
N THR A 32 -7.59 -10.05 34.97
CA THR A 32 -8.98 -9.84 34.51
C THR A 32 -9.55 -8.53 35.01
N VAL A 33 -9.77 -7.59 34.09
CA VAL A 33 -10.48 -6.33 34.31
C VAL A 33 -11.97 -6.60 34.52
N ASN A 34 -12.56 -6.09 35.59
CA ASN A 34 -13.95 -6.39 35.97
C ASN A 34 -14.84 -5.14 36.10
N THR A 35 -14.31 -3.95 35.78
CA THR A 35 -15.07 -2.70 35.67
C THR A 35 -14.74 -1.96 34.37
N VAL A 36 -15.69 -1.12 33.92
CA VAL A 36 -15.50 -0.17 32.80
C VAL A 36 -15.13 1.23 33.28
N ASP A 37 -15.04 1.43 34.60
CA ASP A 37 -14.57 2.68 35.17
C ASP A 37 -13.07 2.85 34.90
N ASP A 38 -12.66 4.06 34.52
CA ASP A 38 -11.27 4.40 34.17
C ASP A 38 -10.33 4.46 35.40
N ALA A 39 -10.90 4.64 36.59
CA ALA A 39 -10.20 4.76 37.88
C ALA A 39 -9.00 5.73 37.81
N ILE A 40 -9.24 7.05 37.68
CA ILE A 40 -8.19 8.07 37.76
C ILE A 40 -8.31 8.92 39.03
N PRO A 41 -7.28 8.93 39.91
CA PRO A 41 -6.14 8.01 39.92
C PRO A 41 -6.59 6.57 40.23
N PRO A 42 -5.78 5.55 39.89
CA PRO A 42 -5.98 4.18 40.36
C PRO A 42 -6.18 4.14 41.88
N ASP A 43 -7.12 3.34 42.37
CA ASP A 43 -7.40 3.23 43.80
C ASP A 43 -7.71 1.77 44.18
N THR A 44 -7.76 1.44 45.47
CA THR A 44 -8.18 0.12 45.93
C THR A 44 -9.67 0.14 46.28
N ASP A 45 -10.55 0.10 45.28
CA ASP A 45 -12.02 0.22 45.42
C ASP A 45 -12.78 -1.13 45.37
N GLY A 46 -12.07 -2.25 45.24
CA GLY A 46 -12.62 -3.59 45.14
C GLY A 46 -12.92 -4.04 43.71
N LEU A 47 -12.64 -3.21 42.70
CA LEU A 47 -12.76 -3.54 41.28
C LEU A 47 -11.39 -3.41 40.61
N CYS A 48 -11.13 -4.28 39.63
CA CYS A 48 -9.93 -4.23 38.80
C CYS A 48 -10.24 -3.46 37.53
N SER A 49 -9.77 -2.21 37.45
CA SER A 49 -9.83 -1.38 36.24
C SER A 49 -8.71 -1.75 35.25
N LEU A 50 -8.84 -1.32 34.00
CA LEU A 50 -7.77 -1.49 33.00
C LEU A 50 -6.48 -0.79 33.42
N ARG A 51 -6.58 0.33 34.14
CA ARG A 51 -5.42 1.12 34.56
C ARG A 51 -4.61 0.40 35.64
N GLU A 52 -5.30 -0.23 36.59
CA GLU A 52 -4.67 -1.04 37.62
C GLU A 52 -4.09 -2.33 37.03
N ALA A 53 -4.80 -2.97 36.11
CA ALA A 53 -4.29 -4.15 35.42
C ALA A 53 -2.99 -3.86 34.65
N LEU A 54 -2.94 -2.74 33.92
CA LEU A 54 -1.74 -2.29 33.21
C LEU A 54 -0.58 -1.99 34.17
N ALA A 55 -0.86 -1.39 35.33
CA ALA A 55 0.16 -1.11 36.33
C ALA A 55 0.71 -2.39 36.97
N ASN A 56 -0.16 -3.32 37.39
CA ASN A 56 0.26 -4.60 37.94
C ASN A 56 1.08 -5.43 36.95
N ALA A 57 0.68 -5.43 35.67
CA ALA A 57 1.44 -6.08 34.61
C ALA A 57 2.82 -5.43 34.41
N SER A 58 2.85 -4.09 34.39
CA SER A 58 4.12 -3.37 34.17
C SER A 58 5.09 -3.51 35.34
N ASP A 59 4.57 -3.66 36.56
CA ASP A 59 5.35 -3.77 37.79
C ASP A 59 5.79 -5.20 38.14
N ASP A 60 5.30 -6.23 37.42
CA ASP A 60 5.42 -7.64 37.83
C ASP A 60 5.01 -7.86 39.29
N ALA A 61 3.95 -7.18 39.73
CA ALA A 61 3.53 -7.17 41.12
C ALA A 61 2.03 -6.89 41.29
N ALA A 62 1.50 -7.23 42.46
CA ALA A 62 0.17 -6.76 42.91
C ALA A 62 0.29 -5.34 43.49
N THR A 63 0.64 -4.36 42.65
CA THR A 63 0.72 -2.94 43.04
C THR A 63 -0.65 -2.43 43.50
N PHE A 64 -1.70 -2.84 42.80
CA PHE A 64 -3.11 -2.64 43.16
C PHE A 64 -3.74 -3.97 43.55
N ALA A 65 -4.25 -4.04 44.77
CA ALA A 65 -4.71 -5.29 45.37
C ALA A 65 -5.99 -5.85 44.73
N ASP A 66 -6.76 -5.02 44.03
CA ASP A 66 -8.01 -5.42 43.39
C ASP A 66 -7.79 -6.14 42.05
N CYS A 67 -6.60 -6.01 41.48
CA CYS A 67 -6.16 -6.76 40.31
C CYS A 67 -5.19 -7.88 40.72
N PRO A 68 -5.22 -9.04 40.03
CA PRO A 68 -4.13 -10.00 40.09
C PRO A 68 -2.76 -9.35 39.88
N ALA A 69 -1.71 -9.88 40.51
CA ALA A 69 -0.33 -9.48 40.23
C ALA A 69 0.03 -9.84 38.78
N GLY A 70 0.78 -8.96 38.10
CA GLY A 70 1.56 -9.36 36.92
C GLY A 70 2.76 -10.20 37.32
N THR A 71 3.25 -11.06 36.42
CA THR A 71 4.52 -11.77 36.59
C THR A 71 5.11 -12.15 35.23
N GLY A 72 6.18 -11.49 34.78
CA GLY A 72 6.82 -11.80 33.51
C GLY A 72 5.91 -11.45 32.33
N ASP A 73 5.78 -12.36 31.37
CA ASP A 73 4.90 -12.13 30.22
C ASP A 73 3.43 -12.18 30.65
N ASP A 74 2.67 -11.10 30.47
CA ASP A 74 1.31 -10.96 31.00
C ASP A 74 0.25 -10.78 29.91
N GLU A 75 -0.97 -11.26 30.19
CA GLU A 75 -2.16 -11.00 29.39
C GLU A 75 -3.23 -10.30 30.21
N ILE A 76 -3.76 -9.20 29.71
CA ILE A 76 -4.92 -8.50 30.27
C ILE A 76 -6.15 -8.92 29.48
N THR A 77 -7.15 -9.41 30.21
CA THR A 77 -8.48 -9.73 29.67
C THR A 77 -9.59 -9.05 30.47
N PHE A 78 -10.84 -9.27 30.09
CA PHE A 78 -12.00 -8.61 30.65
C PHE A 78 -13.03 -9.64 31.11
N ALA A 79 -13.70 -9.36 32.23
CA ALA A 79 -14.75 -10.23 32.75
C ALA A 79 -15.94 -10.30 31.76
N GLU A 80 -16.45 -11.50 31.52
CA GLU A 80 -17.60 -11.71 30.62
C GLU A 80 -18.85 -10.89 31.02
N SER A 81 -18.98 -10.58 32.31
CA SER A 81 -20.06 -9.75 32.86
C SER A 81 -20.06 -8.31 32.32
N LEU A 82 -18.98 -7.85 31.69
CA LEU A 82 -18.93 -6.55 31.03
C LEU A 82 -19.59 -6.56 29.63
N PHE A 83 -19.95 -7.73 29.12
CA PHE A 83 -20.43 -7.93 27.76
C PHE A 83 -21.84 -8.56 27.73
N THR A 84 -22.77 -8.02 28.52
CA THR A 84 -24.05 -8.70 28.80
C THR A 84 -25.12 -8.55 27.71
N SER A 85 -24.90 -7.73 26.68
CA SER A 85 -25.88 -7.56 25.58
C SER A 85 -25.19 -7.37 24.23
N PRO A 86 -25.77 -7.89 23.12
CA PRO A 86 -25.31 -7.59 21.78
C PRO A 86 -25.24 -6.06 21.55
N PRO A 87 -24.14 -5.51 20.99
CA PRO A 87 -23.06 -6.19 20.26
C PRO A 87 -21.88 -6.74 21.09
N HIS A 88 -22.05 -7.03 22.39
CA HIS A 88 -20.99 -7.51 23.29
C HIS A 88 -19.79 -6.55 23.32
N VAL A 89 -20.07 -5.28 23.62
CA VAL A 89 -19.09 -4.20 23.67
C VAL A 89 -18.97 -3.63 25.08
N ALA A 90 -17.76 -3.62 25.64
CA ALA A 90 -17.43 -2.88 26.86
C ALA A 90 -16.79 -1.54 26.49
N THR A 91 -17.27 -0.43 27.04
CA THR A 91 -16.77 0.92 26.73
C THR A 91 -16.19 1.57 27.98
N ILE A 92 -14.91 1.93 27.94
CA ILE A 92 -14.20 2.65 28.98
C ILE A 92 -14.04 4.11 28.53
N GLN A 93 -14.57 5.03 29.33
CA GLN A 93 -14.43 6.47 29.10
C GLN A 93 -13.18 6.97 29.82
N LEU A 94 -12.13 7.24 29.05
CA LEU A 94 -10.84 7.65 29.58
C LEU A 94 -10.83 9.15 29.89
N SER A 95 -10.47 9.49 31.11
CA SER A 95 -10.22 10.86 31.56
C SER A 95 -8.75 11.27 31.40
N GLY A 96 -7.86 10.30 31.09
CA GLY A 96 -6.43 10.49 30.86
C GLY A 96 -5.76 9.32 30.13
N GLU A 97 -4.51 9.54 29.73
CA GLU A 97 -3.68 8.59 28.99
C GLU A 97 -3.42 7.29 29.78
N LEU A 98 -3.53 6.13 29.12
CA LEU A 98 -3.09 4.83 29.62
C LEU A 98 -1.59 4.61 29.36
N SER A 99 -0.91 3.83 30.20
CA SER A 99 0.50 3.47 30.02
C SER A 99 0.67 1.97 30.14
N ALA A 100 1.29 1.35 29.14
CA ALA A 100 1.65 -0.06 29.12
C ALA A 100 3.19 -0.19 29.16
N GLY A 101 3.73 -0.83 30.19
CA GLY A 101 5.16 -0.97 30.43
C GLY A 101 5.85 0.32 30.89
N TYR A 102 7.18 0.30 30.82
CA TYR A 102 8.12 1.34 31.22
C TYR A 102 9.08 1.75 30.10
N GLY A 103 9.74 2.90 30.27
CA GLY A 103 10.70 3.41 29.29
C GLY A 103 12.06 2.70 29.29
N ALA A 104 12.38 1.97 30.35
CA ALA A 104 13.60 1.18 30.51
C ALA A 104 13.35 0.09 31.57
N GLY A 105 14.11 -1.00 31.48
CA GLY A 105 13.93 -2.18 32.34
C GLY A 105 14.05 -3.46 31.51
N GLU A 106 13.85 -4.60 32.17
CA GLU A 106 13.71 -5.87 31.47
C GLU A 106 12.39 -5.86 30.67
N PRO A 107 12.42 -6.16 29.36
CA PRO A 107 11.19 -6.27 28.58
C PRO A 107 10.41 -7.54 28.90
N HIS A 108 9.09 -7.41 28.93
CA HIS A 108 8.13 -8.50 29.09
C HIS A 108 7.03 -8.37 28.04
N ALA A 109 6.53 -9.51 27.56
CA ALA A 109 5.40 -9.50 26.64
C ALA A 109 4.15 -9.01 27.37
N LEU A 110 3.36 -8.15 26.71
CA LEU A 110 2.10 -7.68 27.27
C LEU A 110 0.99 -7.73 26.22
N GLY A 111 0.00 -8.60 26.45
CA GLY A 111 -1.18 -8.74 25.61
C GLY A 111 -2.42 -8.08 26.21
N ILE A 112 -3.28 -7.51 25.37
CA ILE A 112 -4.61 -7.02 25.75
C ILE A 112 -5.64 -7.62 24.79
N ARG A 113 -6.58 -8.40 25.33
CA ARG A 113 -7.66 -8.97 24.52
C ARG A 113 -8.97 -9.14 25.30
N PRO A 114 -10.12 -8.83 24.70
CA PRO A 114 -11.41 -9.21 25.26
C PRO A 114 -11.59 -10.74 25.31
N PRO A 115 -12.49 -11.23 26.17
CA PRO A 115 -12.83 -12.66 26.21
C PRO A 115 -13.56 -13.09 24.93
N VAL A 116 -13.47 -14.38 24.63
CA VAL A 116 -14.27 -15.02 23.58
C VAL A 116 -15.59 -15.50 24.20
N LEU A 117 -16.72 -14.94 23.77
CA LEU A 117 -18.05 -15.21 24.31
C LEU A 117 -18.78 -16.22 23.43
N GLY A 118 -18.50 -17.50 23.66
CA GLY A 118 -19.01 -18.58 22.80
C GLY A 118 -18.37 -18.51 21.41
N THR A 119 -19.15 -18.12 20.39
CA THR A 119 -18.66 -17.96 19.00
C THR A 119 -18.43 -16.50 18.59
N LEU A 120 -18.71 -15.53 19.46
CA LEU A 120 -18.54 -14.11 19.17
C LEU A 120 -17.40 -13.52 20.01
N PRO A 121 -16.44 -12.82 19.41
CA PRO A 121 -15.43 -12.10 20.18
C PRO A 121 -16.07 -10.91 20.90
N GLY A 122 -15.75 -10.71 22.18
CA GLY A 122 -16.05 -9.45 22.84
C GLY A 122 -15.27 -8.30 22.19
N ARG A 123 -15.74 -7.06 22.35
CA ARG A 123 -15.04 -5.87 21.83
C ARG A 123 -14.91 -4.80 22.90
N VAL A 124 -13.73 -4.20 23.01
CA VAL A 124 -13.49 -3.11 23.96
C VAL A 124 -13.36 -1.80 23.21
N ARG A 125 -13.95 -0.73 23.73
CA ARG A 125 -13.78 0.64 23.24
C ARG A 125 -13.11 1.49 24.31
N LEU A 126 -11.96 2.04 23.97
CA LEU A 126 -11.21 3.00 24.77
C LEU A 126 -11.44 4.39 24.18
N VAL A 127 -12.32 5.16 24.82
CA VAL A 127 -12.79 6.44 24.30
C VAL A 127 -12.15 7.57 25.10
N ALA A 128 -11.30 8.38 24.46
CA ALA A 128 -10.71 9.54 25.11
C ALA A 128 -11.72 10.64 25.39
N SER A 129 -11.46 11.43 26.43
CA SER A 129 -12.28 12.56 26.82
C SER A 129 -12.32 13.63 25.72
N ALA A 130 -13.52 14.09 25.39
CA ALA A 130 -13.71 15.24 24.50
C ALA A 130 -13.37 16.59 25.17
N THR A 131 -13.14 16.61 26.50
CA THR A 131 -12.93 17.84 27.28
C THR A 131 -11.52 17.97 27.82
N THR A 132 -10.85 16.86 28.08
CA THR A 132 -9.46 16.80 28.54
C THR A 132 -8.62 16.21 27.44
N GLU A 133 -7.66 16.98 26.94
CA GLU A 133 -6.80 16.54 25.86
C GLU A 133 -5.77 15.54 26.37
N HIS A 134 -5.79 14.33 25.82
CA HIS A 134 -4.79 13.31 26.04
C HIS A 134 -4.81 12.30 24.90
N ARG A 135 -3.69 11.60 24.69
CA ARG A 135 -3.71 10.41 23.86
C ARG A 135 -4.49 9.29 24.55
N VAL A 136 -4.84 8.24 23.83
CA VAL A 136 -5.45 7.05 24.45
C VAL A 136 -4.40 6.25 25.23
N MET A 137 -3.25 5.91 24.63
CA MET A 137 -2.27 5.03 25.25
C MET A 137 -0.83 5.33 24.83
N SER A 138 0.11 5.17 25.76
CA SER A 138 1.54 4.98 25.46
C SER A 138 1.93 3.54 25.73
N VAL A 139 2.38 2.84 24.69
CA VAL A 139 3.02 1.52 24.79
C VAL A 139 4.51 1.76 24.87
N ARG A 140 5.10 1.48 26.02
CA ARG A 140 6.50 1.81 26.31
C ARG A 140 7.44 0.66 25.95
N ALA A 141 8.74 0.93 25.95
CA ALA A 141 9.78 0.04 25.44
C ALA A 141 9.84 -1.33 26.13
N THR A 142 9.49 -1.43 27.42
CA THR A 142 9.52 -2.73 28.11
C THR A 142 8.28 -3.60 27.87
N ALA A 143 7.20 -3.06 27.28
CA ALA A 143 6.08 -3.88 26.82
C ALA A 143 6.41 -4.46 25.44
N SER A 144 7.34 -5.41 25.39
CA SER A 144 7.91 -5.92 24.14
C SER A 144 8.08 -7.44 24.20
N PRO A 145 7.36 -8.21 23.37
CA PRO A 145 6.38 -7.75 22.38
C PRO A 145 5.07 -7.25 23.01
N PHE A 146 4.48 -6.21 22.41
CA PHE A 146 3.12 -5.77 22.74
C PHE A 146 2.10 -6.45 21.81
N SER A 147 0.94 -6.86 22.34
CA SER A 147 -0.18 -7.29 21.50
C SER A 147 -1.52 -6.72 21.94
N MET A 148 -2.36 -6.38 20.97
CA MET A 148 -3.71 -5.89 21.21
C MET A 148 -4.68 -6.50 20.20
N GLU A 149 -5.78 -7.06 20.69
CA GLU A 149 -6.80 -7.70 19.86
C GLU A 149 -8.20 -7.16 20.16
N GLY A 150 -9.00 -6.86 19.13
CA GLY A 150 -10.43 -6.53 19.29
C GLY A 150 -10.73 -5.25 20.08
N VAL A 151 -9.77 -4.33 20.19
CA VAL A 151 -9.90 -3.05 20.91
C VAL A 151 -10.10 -1.90 19.91
N SER A 152 -10.91 -0.91 20.29
CA SER A 152 -11.08 0.35 19.56
C SER A 152 -10.44 1.49 20.35
N ILE A 153 -9.60 2.28 19.69
CA ILE A 153 -8.84 3.42 20.19
C ILE A 153 -9.46 4.68 19.57
N GLU A 154 -10.17 5.46 20.38
CA GLU A 154 -11.08 6.48 19.86
C GLU A 154 -10.84 7.88 20.45
N GLY A 155 -10.83 8.89 19.56
CA GLY A 155 -10.88 10.30 19.94
C GLY A 155 -9.64 10.85 20.65
N GLY A 156 -8.55 10.07 20.69
CA GLY A 156 -7.30 10.49 21.34
C GLY A 156 -6.71 11.73 20.66
N THR A 157 -6.22 12.69 21.45
CA THR A 157 -5.73 13.97 20.94
C THR A 157 -4.39 14.39 21.53
N ARG A 158 -3.56 15.08 20.73
CA ARG A 158 -2.28 15.63 21.21
C ARG A 158 -1.89 16.97 20.55
N ARG A 159 -1.87 18.07 21.31
CA ARG A 159 -1.38 19.39 20.85
C ARG A 159 0.12 19.41 20.64
N MET A 160 0.86 18.83 21.57
CA MET A 160 2.32 18.78 21.55
C MET A 160 2.76 17.32 21.64
N GLY A 161 3.22 16.79 20.51
CA GLY A 161 3.69 15.41 20.37
C GLY A 161 2.99 14.64 19.25
N HIS A 162 3.21 13.33 19.25
CA HIS A 162 2.82 12.41 18.18
C HIS A 162 1.92 11.29 18.73
N GLY A 163 1.17 10.57 17.92
CA GLY A 163 0.34 9.43 18.35
C GLY A 163 -0.93 9.89 19.06
N GLY A 164 -1.92 10.42 18.35
CA GLY A 164 -3.19 10.83 18.96
C GLY A 164 -3.86 9.66 19.68
N GLY A 165 -3.91 8.49 19.05
CA GLY A 165 -4.34 7.24 19.67
C GLY A 165 -3.22 6.62 20.51
N VAL A 166 -2.19 6.09 19.83
CA VAL A 166 -1.10 5.32 20.44
C VAL A 166 0.26 5.97 20.16
N HIS A 167 1.07 6.15 21.21
CA HIS A 167 2.53 6.21 21.09
C HIS A 167 3.09 4.80 21.23
N LEU A 168 3.81 4.31 20.23
CA LEU A 168 4.45 3.01 20.28
C LEU A 168 5.96 3.20 20.42
N SER A 169 6.52 2.79 21.56
CA SER A 169 7.96 2.70 21.80
C SER A 169 8.45 1.26 21.93
N SER A 170 7.55 0.29 21.91
CA SER A 170 7.92 -1.11 21.77
C SER A 170 8.41 -1.37 20.34
N ASP A 171 9.50 -2.14 20.21
CA ASP A 171 10.07 -2.49 18.90
C ASP A 171 9.25 -3.57 18.19
N ASP A 172 8.65 -4.48 18.96
CA ASP A 172 7.81 -5.56 18.48
C ASP A 172 6.35 -5.38 18.94
N ALA A 173 5.43 -5.21 17.99
CA ALA A 173 4.01 -5.04 18.29
C ALA A 173 3.09 -5.69 17.27
N THR A 174 2.00 -6.27 17.77
CA THR A 174 0.92 -6.83 16.93
C THR A 174 -0.42 -6.23 17.30
N PHE A 175 -1.14 -5.70 16.31
CA PHE A 175 -2.51 -5.24 16.45
C PHE A 175 -3.41 -6.08 15.52
N THR A 176 -4.37 -6.78 16.10
CA THR A 176 -5.29 -7.67 15.38
C THR A 176 -6.73 -7.23 15.59
N GLU A 177 -7.47 -6.95 14.52
CA GLU A 177 -8.88 -6.50 14.60
C GLU A 177 -9.06 -5.24 15.49
N VAL A 178 -8.02 -4.40 15.52
CA VAL A 178 -8.00 -3.14 16.28
C VAL A 178 -8.49 -1.99 15.40
N GLN A 179 -9.26 -1.09 15.99
CA GLN A 179 -9.78 0.10 15.31
C GLN A 179 -9.18 1.37 15.89
N PHE A 180 -8.75 2.31 15.05
CA PHE A 180 -8.29 3.63 15.42
C PHE A 180 -9.22 4.66 14.77
N ILE A 181 -10.04 5.33 15.57
CA ILE A 181 -11.14 6.17 15.06
C ILE A 181 -11.01 7.59 15.59
N GLY A 182 -10.98 8.57 14.68
CA GLY A 182 -11.06 9.99 15.02
C GLY A 182 -9.91 10.48 15.90
N ASN A 183 -8.77 9.79 15.89
CA ASN A 183 -7.61 10.21 16.69
C ASN A 183 -6.83 11.30 15.97
N ALA A 184 -6.35 12.28 16.72
CA ALA A 184 -5.74 13.46 16.13
C ALA A 184 -4.48 13.96 16.85
N THR A 185 -3.61 14.62 16.08
CA THR A 185 -2.53 15.45 16.63
C THR A 185 -2.61 16.86 16.05
N SER A 186 -1.86 17.80 16.63
CA SER A 186 -1.69 19.12 16.02
C SER A 186 -1.02 19.01 14.65
N PRO A 187 -1.06 20.06 13.81
CA PRO A 187 -0.35 20.07 12.53
C PRO A 187 1.17 19.86 12.63
N MET A 188 1.77 19.99 13.81
CA MET A 188 3.19 19.68 14.05
C MET A 188 3.42 18.23 14.51
N GLY A 189 2.37 17.56 14.98
CA GLY A 189 2.39 16.16 15.39
C GLY A 189 2.37 15.20 14.20
N ALA A 190 2.52 13.92 14.50
CA ALA A 190 2.52 12.84 13.52
C ALA A 190 1.78 11.61 14.07
N GLY A 191 1.22 10.77 13.19
CA GLY A 191 0.51 9.56 13.58
C GLY A 191 -0.77 9.89 14.35
N GLY A 192 -1.86 10.19 13.64
CA GLY A 192 -3.14 10.49 14.30
C GLY A 192 -3.62 9.29 15.11
N GLY A 193 -3.69 8.13 14.48
CA GLY A 193 -3.99 6.85 15.13
C GLY A 193 -2.79 6.26 15.88
N LEU A 194 -1.67 6.05 15.18
CA LEU A 194 -0.46 5.41 15.72
C LEU A 194 0.80 6.14 15.28
N TYR A 195 1.72 6.36 16.23
CA TYR A 195 3.06 6.85 15.95
C TYR A 195 4.10 5.91 16.54
N GLN A 196 5.14 5.61 15.76
CA GLN A 196 6.34 4.92 16.24
C GLN A 196 7.58 5.65 15.70
N ALA A 197 8.63 5.70 16.52
CA ALA A 197 9.93 6.25 16.11
C ALA A 197 11.05 5.27 16.44
N ASN A 198 12.08 5.24 15.59
CA ASN A 198 13.27 4.40 15.78
C ASN A 198 12.97 2.89 15.84
N GLY A 199 11.94 2.42 15.15
CA GLY A 199 11.60 1.00 15.14
C GLY A 199 12.74 0.15 14.57
N ASN A 200 13.07 -0.95 15.26
CA ASN A 200 14.10 -1.92 14.84
C ASN A 200 13.64 -3.40 14.92
N GLY A 201 12.38 -3.66 15.30
CA GLY A 201 11.78 -5.00 15.36
C GLY A 201 10.70 -5.22 14.30
N PHE A 202 9.54 -5.73 14.70
CA PHE A 202 8.40 -5.99 13.83
C PHE A 202 7.11 -5.28 14.27
N LEU A 203 6.45 -4.58 13.34
CA LEU A 203 5.08 -4.09 13.53
C LEU A 203 4.13 -4.85 12.61
N ARG A 204 3.23 -5.64 13.21
CA ARG A 204 2.19 -6.38 12.48
C ARG A 204 0.82 -5.76 12.73
N LEU A 205 0.14 -5.41 11.64
CA LEU A 205 -1.20 -4.86 11.62
C LEU A 205 -2.08 -5.80 10.81
N ASP A 206 -2.96 -6.53 11.48
CA ASP A 206 -3.81 -7.56 10.87
C ASP A 206 -5.28 -7.21 11.07
N LYS A 207 -6.05 -7.08 9.97
CA LYS A 207 -7.47 -6.72 9.98
C LYS A 207 -7.76 -5.43 10.75
N VAL A 208 -6.84 -4.47 10.70
CA VAL A 208 -6.96 -3.20 11.41
C VAL A 208 -7.85 -2.23 10.64
N GLN A 209 -8.47 -1.31 11.38
CA GLN A 209 -9.20 -0.18 10.81
C GLN A 209 -8.60 1.14 11.28
N PHE A 210 -8.35 2.07 10.37
CA PHE A 210 -8.02 3.45 10.68
C PHE A 210 -9.02 4.37 9.96
N SER A 211 -9.87 5.06 10.71
CA SER A 211 -10.90 5.93 10.15
C SER A 211 -10.88 7.33 10.75
N GLY A 212 -10.88 8.37 9.90
CA GLY A 212 -11.01 9.76 10.33
C GLY A 212 -9.84 10.27 11.19
N ASN A 213 -8.66 9.64 11.11
CA ASN A 213 -7.50 10.04 11.90
C ASN A 213 -6.75 11.20 11.23
N ARG A 214 -6.22 12.13 12.04
CA ARG A 214 -5.66 13.38 11.53
C ARG A 214 -4.33 13.76 12.19
N ALA A 215 -3.31 14.07 11.42
CA ALA A 215 -2.03 14.53 11.95
C ALA A 215 -1.30 15.48 11.00
N GLY A 216 -0.19 16.08 11.44
CA GLY A 216 0.68 16.83 10.53
C GLY A 216 1.27 15.95 9.42
N ARG A 217 1.68 14.73 9.78
CA ARG A 217 2.23 13.67 8.91
C ARG A 217 1.70 12.31 9.35
N GLY A 218 1.41 11.40 8.42
CA GLY A 218 0.84 10.08 8.77
C GLY A 218 -0.51 10.23 9.45
N GLY A 219 -1.55 10.58 8.71
CA GLY A 219 -2.86 10.86 9.30
C GLY A 219 -3.37 9.70 10.15
N ALA A 220 -3.24 8.47 9.66
CA ALA A 220 -3.45 7.25 10.44
C ALA A 220 -2.18 6.85 11.20
N ILE A 221 -1.12 6.54 10.46
CA ILE A 221 0.12 5.95 10.98
C ILE A 221 1.30 6.77 10.51
N PHE A 222 2.20 7.10 11.43
CA PHE A 222 3.51 7.62 11.07
C PHE A 222 4.62 6.82 11.74
N LEU A 223 5.49 6.25 10.90
CA LEU A 223 6.68 5.51 11.29
C LEU A 223 7.89 6.37 10.93
N ASP A 224 8.53 6.91 11.96
CA ASP A 224 9.65 7.85 11.85
C ASP A 224 10.98 7.18 12.19
N GLU A 225 12.05 7.70 11.60
CA GLU A 225 13.43 7.21 11.78
C GLU A 225 13.52 5.67 11.75
N VAL A 226 12.88 5.05 10.75
CA VAL A 226 12.79 3.59 10.65
C VAL A 226 14.19 2.99 10.42
N GLY A 227 14.60 2.09 11.33
CA GLY A 227 15.85 1.34 11.27
C GLY A 227 15.66 -0.03 10.62
N GLY A 228 16.09 -1.09 11.27
CA GLY A 228 15.93 -2.48 10.80
C GLY A 228 14.51 -3.02 10.93
N HIS A 229 13.48 -2.20 10.68
CA HIS A 229 12.09 -2.52 11.01
C HIS A 229 11.37 -3.26 9.88
N GLY A 230 10.66 -4.33 10.24
CA GLY A 230 9.71 -5.01 9.37
C GLY A 230 8.27 -4.61 9.70
N VAL A 231 7.58 -3.97 8.76
CA VAL A 231 6.18 -3.54 8.93
C VAL A 231 5.29 -4.32 7.98
N THR A 232 4.27 -4.98 8.51
CA THR A 232 3.27 -5.70 7.72
C THR A 232 1.87 -5.20 8.01
N VAL A 233 1.13 -4.89 6.95
CA VAL A 233 -0.30 -4.58 6.97
C VAL A 233 -1.03 -5.60 6.13
N LEU A 234 -1.91 -6.38 6.77
CA LEU A 234 -2.74 -7.38 6.12
C LEU A 234 -4.21 -7.07 6.40
N ASP A 235 -5.04 -7.15 5.37
CA ASP A 235 -6.50 -6.95 5.47
C ASP A 235 -6.90 -5.61 6.14
N GLY A 236 -6.08 -4.58 5.96
CA GLY A 236 -6.29 -3.28 6.59
C GLY A 236 -7.31 -2.41 5.86
N TYR A 237 -8.06 -1.60 6.62
CA TYR A 237 -9.02 -0.63 6.08
C TYR A 237 -8.69 0.80 6.55
N PHE A 238 -8.29 1.66 5.63
CA PHE A 238 -7.88 3.04 5.88
C PHE A 238 -8.81 4.01 5.14
N ASP A 239 -9.69 4.69 5.88
CA ASP A 239 -10.68 5.61 5.33
C ASP A 239 -10.58 7.01 5.96
N ASP A 240 -10.66 8.03 5.12
CA ASP A 240 -10.74 9.43 5.54
C ASP A 240 -9.62 9.87 6.51
N ASN A 241 -8.41 9.32 6.34
CA ASN A 241 -7.26 9.75 7.14
C ASN A 241 -6.54 10.92 6.47
N GLN A 242 -6.11 11.90 7.27
CA GLN A 242 -5.60 13.16 6.74
C GLN A 242 -4.25 13.59 7.36
N ALA A 243 -3.26 13.78 6.50
CA ALA A 243 -2.01 14.48 6.80
C ALA A 243 -2.13 15.97 6.42
N ILE A 244 -2.28 16.84 7.42
CA ILE A 244 -2.67 18.26 7.25
C ILE A 244 -1.63 19.08 6.48
N VAL A 245 -0.34 18.87 6.75
CA VAL A 245 0.74 19.71 6.21
C VAL A 245 1.86 18.92 5.54
N GLY A 246 1.79 17.60 5.61
CA GLY A 246 2.84 16.72 5.11
C GLY A 246 2.32 15.54 4.33
N ARG A 247 2.96 14.40 4.56
CA ARG A 247 2.87 13.20 3.73
C ARG A 247 2.16 12.04 4.43
N GLY A 248 1.73 11.07 3.64
CA GLY A 248 1.11 9.83 4.09
C GLY A 248 -0.24 10.12 4.74
N GLY A 249 -1.28 10.37 3.94
CA GLY A 249 -2.59 10.68 4.50
C GLY A 249 -3.10 9.54 5.38
N ALA A 250 -2.89 8.30 4.97
CA ALA A 250 -2.97 7.14 5.86
C ALA A 250 -1.60 6.84 6.50
N ILE A 251 -0.65 6.32 5.72
CA ILE A 251 0.62 5.79 6.23
C ILE A 251 1.79 6.64 5.73
N GLY A 252 2.60 7.16 6.66
CA GLY A 252 3.93 7.70 6.37
C GLY A 252 5.02 6.78 6.92
N PHE A 253 5.98 6.41 6.07
CA PHE A 253 7.14 5.58 6.39
C PHE A 253 8.41 6.33 6.02
N GLN A 254 9.22 6.69 7.02
CA GLN A 254 10.44 7.46 6.83
C GLN A 254 11.64 6.70 7.40
N VAL A 255 12.55 6.29 6.55
CA VAL A 255 13.82 5.65 6.95
C VAL A 255 14.70 6.66 7.70
N ALA A 256 15.44 6.16 8.70
CA ALA A 256 16.36 6.97 9.49
C ALA A 256 17.42 7.65 8.62
N ALA A 257 17.72 8.93 8.89
CA ALA A 257 18.59 9.75 8.03
C ALA A 257 20.06 9.27 7.91
N ASN A 258 20.51 8.41 8.83
CA ASN A 258 21.84 7.79 8.83
C ASN A 258 21.76 6.26 9.00
N HIS A 259 20.86 5.61 8.26
CA HIS A 259 20.67 4.16 8.34
C HIS A 259 21.98 3.42 8.02
N PRO A 260 22.48 2.53 8.92
CA PRO A 260 23.78 1.89 8.75
C PRO A 260 23.81 0.93 7.54
N PRO A 261 24.94 0.82 6.81
CA PRO A 261 25.11 -0.21 5.79
C PRO A 261 24.86 -1.63 6.31
N GLU A 262 25.31 -1.92 7.53
CA GLU A 262 25.23 -3.22 8.20
C GLU A 262 23.86 -3.54 8.83
N ALA A 263 22.99 -2.54 8.97
CA ALA A 263 21.67 -2.74 9.58
C ALA A 263 20.75 -3.54 8.65
N GLU A 264 19.75 -4.20 9.23
CA GLU A 264 18.70 -4.86 8.46
C GLU A 264 17.95 -3.84 7.61
N MET A 265 17.48 -4.29 6.45
CA MET A 265 16.84 -3.42 5.46
C MET A 265 15.43 -3.04 5.93
N PRO A 266 15.08 -1.74 6.00
CA PRO A 266 13.72 -1.32 6.32
C PRO A 266 12.73 -1.91 5.31
N TYR A 267 11.67 -2.53 5.81
CA TYR A 267 10.72 -3.29 5.02
C TYR A 267 9.27 -2.89 5.32
N LEU A 268 8.50 -2.63 4.27
CA LEU A 268 7.05 -2.38 4.36
C LEU A 268 6.32 -3.32 3.40
N ASP A 269 5.35 -4.06 3.91
CA ASP A 269 4.52 -4.98 3.15
C ASP A 269 3.05 -4.74 3.45
N ILE A 270 2.29 -4.42 2.41
CA ILE A 270 0.88 -4.12 2.49
C ILE A 270 0.16 -5.05 1.52
N SER A 271 -0.74 -5.88 2.03
CA SER A 271 -1.50 -6.83 1.22
C SER A 271 -2.98 -6.85 1.59
N SER A 272 -3.82 -7.18 0.60
CA SER A 272 -5.27 -7.37 0.78
C SER A 272 -6.00 -6.18 1.43
N SER A 273 -5.49 -4.96 1.25
CA SER A 273 -5.91 -3.80 2.02
C SER A 273 -6.67 -2.78 1.18
N VAL A 274 -7.47 -1.94 1.85
CA VAL A 274 -8.26 -0.88 1.22
C VAL A 274 -7.84 0.48 1.78
N PHE A 275 -7.50 1.40 0.89
CA PHE A 275 -7.21 2.80 1.19
C PHE A 275 -8.16 3.68 0.41
N THR A 276 -9.11 4.32 1.10
CA THR A 276 -10.11 5.19 0.47
C THR A 276 -10.16 6.57 1.10
N ASN A 277 -10.36 7.61 0.28
CA ASN A 277 -10.58 8.98 0.73
C ASN A 277 -9.47 9.58 1.61
N ASN A 278 -8.25 9.02 1.58
CA ASN A 278 -7.15 9.53 2.38
C ASN A 278 -6.48 10.72 1.69
N GLN A 279 -6.05 11.70 2.48
CA GLN A 279 -5.59 13.00 1.97
C GLN A 279 -4.25 13.40 2.59
N ALA A 280 -3.32 13.87 1.76
CA ALA A 280 -2.06 14.44 2.20
C ALA A 280 -1.79 15.78 1.53
N ALA A 281 -1.22 16.75 2.25
CA ALA A 281 -0.88 18.03 1.63
C ALA A 281 0.26 17.91 0.61
N THR A 282 1.22 16.99 0.80
CA THR A 282 2.41 16.89 -0.05
C THR A 282 2.51 15.58 -0.81
N ASP A 283 2.65 14.45 -0.14
CA ASP A 283 3.08 13.20 -0.78
C ASP A 283 2.22 12.02 -0.29
N GLY A 284 1.74 11.19 -1.21
CA GLY A 284 1.08 9.93 -0.88
C GLY A 284 -0.21 10.14 -0.10
N GLY A 285 -1.33 10.34 -0.81
CA GLY A 285 -2.63 10.57 -0.15
C GLY A 285 -3.02 9.37 0.71
N ALA A 286 -2.72 8.16 0.26
CA ALA A 286 -2.75 6.96 1.10
C ALA A 286 -1.38 6.69 1.74
N ILE A 287 -0.36 6.37 0.94
CA ILE A 287 0.91 5.82 1.42
C ILE A 287 2.07 6.69 0.93
N SER A 288 2.95 7.08 1.85
CA SER A 288 4.21 7.74 1.54
C SER A 288 5.38 6.96 2.14
N VAL A 289 6.34 6.56 1.29
CA VAL A 289 7.59 5.89 1.68
C VAL A 289 8.78 6.72 1.22
N ASP A 290 9.69 7.03 2.14
CA ASP A 290 10.86 7.87 1.89
C ASP A 290 12.11 7.23 2.50
N ALA A 291 13.14 7.00 1.68
CA ALA A 291 14.44 6.52 2.13
C ALA A 291 15.23 7.57 2.93
N GLY A 292 14.71 8.79 3.07
CA GLY A 292 15.38 9.87 3.82
C GLY A 292 16.39 10.65 2.97
N THR A 293 17.27 11.39 3.63
CA THR A 293 18.29 12.24 2.97
C THR A 293 19.40 11.41 2.33
N ALA A 294 20.12 12.00 1.36
CA ALA A 294 21.18 11.32 0.61
C ALA A 294 22.24 10.67 1.53
N GLY A 295 22.53 9.39 1.27
CA GLY A 295 23.55 8.60 1.95
C GLY A 295 23.77 7.29 1.19
N GLU A 296 25.00 6.78 1.18
CA GLU A 296 25.37 5.63 0.33
C GLU A 296 24.62 4.33 0.69
N ALA A 297 24.16 4.21 1.94
CA ALA A 297 23.46 3.03 2.46
C ALA A 297 21.93 3.16 2.51
N GLN A 298 21.39 4.32 2.13
CA GLN A 298 19.97 4.62 2.33
C GLN A 298 19.07 3.82 1.41
N ARG A 299 18.15 3.05 2.00
CA ARG A 299 17.39 2.02 1.28
C ARG A 299 16.11 1.63 2.01
N PHE A 300 15.14 1.15 1.25
CA PHE A 300 13.98 0.43 1.75
C PHE A 300 13.51 -0.60 0.71
N VAL A 301 12.68 -1.53 1.15
CA VAL A 301 11.86 -2.33 0.24
C VAL A 301 10.39 -2.17 0.63
N ALA A 302 9.57 -1.80 -0.35
CA ALA A 302 8.14 -1.63 -0.18
C ALA A 302 7.37 -2.50 -1.17
N TYR A 303 6.51 -3.36 -0.63
CA TYR A 303 5.56 -4.21 -1.36
C TYR A 303 4.14 -3.71 -1.09
N VAL A 304 3.37 -3.52 -2.16
CA VAL A 304 1.91 -3.34 -2.08
C VAL A 304 1.27 -4.30 -3.05
N SER A 305 0.42 -5.19 -2.55
CA SER A 305 -0.26 -6.16 -3.39
C SER A 305 -1.72 -6.39 -3.04
N ASP A 306 -2.48 -6.89 -4.01
CA ASP A 306 -3.87 -7.33 -3.81
C ASP A 306 -4.73 -6.26 -3.12
N SER A 307 -4.43 -4.98 -3.36
CA SER A 307 -5.00 -3.87 -2.60
C SER A 307 -5.77 -2.91 -3.48
N ARG A 308 -6.79 -2.26 -2.89
CA ARG A 308 -7.60 -1.24 -3.54
C ARG A 308 -7.29 0.13 -2.96
N LEU A 309 -6.85 1.05 -3.80
CA LEU A 309 -6.53 2.42 -3.42
C LEU A 309 -7.40 3.38 -4.23
N GLY A 310 -8.45 3.92 -3.61
CA GLY A 310 -9.48 4.71 -4.27
C GLY A 310 -9.64 6.12 -3.72
N ASN A 311 -9.90 7.12 -4.57
CA ASN A 311 -10.25 8.49 -4.15
C ASN A 311 -9.26 9.13 -3.16
N ASN A 312 -7.98 8.76 -3.22
CA ASN A 312 -6.96 9.38 -2.39
C ASN A 312 -6.40 10.63 -3.08
N GLU A 313 -6.01 11.64 -2.30
CA GLU A 313 -5.56 12.93 -2.83
C GLU A 313 -4.24 13.38 -2.20
N ALA A 314 -3.30 13.84 -3.02
CA ALA A 314 -2.07 14.48 -2.55
C ALA A 314 -1.46 15.50 -3.51
N GLY A 315 -0.43 16.23 -3.08
CA GLY A 315 0.39 17.00 -4.01
C GLY A 315 1.09 16.10 -5.04
N VAL A 316 1.71 15.01 -4.61
CA VAL A 316 2.43 14.06 -5.48
C VAL A 316 2.09 12.63 -5.05
N GLY A 317 1.70 11.78 -6.00
CA GLY A 317 1.30 10.40 -5.69
C GLY A 317 -0.05 10.38 -4.98
N GLY A 318 -1.15 10.57 -5.71
CA GLY A 318 -2.47 10.73 -5.10
C GLY A 318 -2.85 9.55 -4.20
N ALA A 319 -2.57 8.32 -4.62
CA ALA A 319 -2.55 7.18 -3.70
C ALA A 319 -1.18 6.98 -3.07
N ILE A 320 -0.14 6.73 -3.88
CA ILE A 320 1.17 6.30 -3.39
C ILE A 320 2.27 7.23 -3.85
N ARG A 321 3.13 7.63 -2.91
CA ARG A 321 4.45 8.18 -3.19
C ARG A 321 5.54 7.29 -2.61
N MET A 322 6.45 6.78 -3.44
CA MET A 322 7.66 6.08 -2.97
C MET A 322 8.92 6.75 -3.52
N ARG A 323 9.87 7.11 -2.65
CA ARG A 323 11.07 7.83 -3.06
C ARG A 323 12.32 7.26 -2.40
N GLY A 324 13.20 6.67 -3.20
CA GLY A 324 14.54 6.28 -2.78
C GLY A 324 15.46 7.48 -2.59
N ALA A 325 16.64 7.24 -2.02
CA ALA A 325 17.60 8.30 -1.75
C ALA A 325 18.28 8.76 -3.03
N ALA A 326 18.58 10.06 -3.10
CA ALA A 326 19.30 10.62 -4.24
C ALA A 326 20.69 9.96 -4.37
N ASN A 327 21.13 9.74 -5.62
CA ASN A 327 22.45 9.22 -5.99
C ASN A 327 22.77 7.78 -5.56
N ASN A 328 21.80 7.03 -5.01
CA ASN A 328 21.91 5.58 -4.84
C ASN A 328 20.73 4.86 -5.50
N ASN A 329 20.79 3.54 -5.57
CA ASN A 329 19.84 2.71 -6.29
C ASN A 329 19.43 1.47 -5.48
N LEU A 330 19.37 1.62 -4.16
CA LEU A 330 19.19 0.50 -3.23
C LEU A 330 17.73 0.27 -2.82
N SER A 331 16.83 1.19 -3.16
CA SER A 331 15.42 1.12 -2.77
C SER A 331 14.58 0.40 -3.82
N SER A 332 13.60 -0.39 -3.38
CA SER A 332 12.69 -1.12 -4.27
C SER A 332 11.22 -0.78 -3.98
N ALA A 333 10.45 -0.56 -5.04
CA ALA A 333 9.01 -0.36 -5.02
C ALA A 333 8.33 -1.41 -5.90
N ILE A 334 7.52 -2.27 -5.29
CA ILE A 334 6.91 -3.43 -5.96
C ILE A 334 5.40 -3.36 -5.76
N LEU A 335 4.68 -3.15 -6.86
CA LEU A 335 3.23 -2.98 -6.90
C LEU A 335 2.63 -4.10 -7.74
N ARG A 336 1.84 -5.00 -7.13
CA ARG A 336 1.32 -6.19 -7.80
C ARG A 336 -0.17 -6.38 -7.58
N ARG A 337 -0.95 -6.58 -8.64
CA ARG A 337 -2.40 -6.86 -8.49
C ARG A 337 -3.10 -5.85 -7.59
N ASN A 338 -2.88 -4.55 -7.84
CA ASN A 338 -3.60 -3.49 -7.13
C ASN A 338 -4.59 -2.79 -8.06
N SER A 339 -5.58 -2.13 -7.47
CA SER A 339 -6.48 -1.23 -8.19
C SER A 339 -6.38 0.19 -7.64
N PHE A 340 -5.89 1.10 -8.47
CA PHE A 340 -5.81 2.54 -8.24
C PHE A 340 -6.98 3.23 -8.94
N LEU A 341 -7.94 3.76 -8.18
CA LEU A 341 -9.24 4.20 -8.70
C LEU A 341 -9.54 5.65 -8.31
N GLY A 342 -9.66 6.58 -9.27
CA GLY A 342 -10.13 7.93 -8.96
C GLY A 342 -9.19 8.75 -8.06
N ASN A 343 -7.91 8.38 -7.95
CA ASN A 343 -6.95 9.11 -7.12
C ASN A 343 -6.50 10.40 -7.81
N GLN A 344 -6.17 11.43 -7.05
CA GLN A 344 -5.91 12.77 -7.56
C GLN A 344 -4.59 13.34 -7.03
N ALA A 345 -3.79 13.96 -7.91
CA ALA A 345 -2.62 14.71 -7.47
C ALA A 345 -2.23 15.86 -8.40
N THR A 346 -1.22 16.64 -8.01
CA THR A 346 -0.51 17.51 -8.95
C THR A 346 0.31 16.66 -9.94
N ASP A 347 1.09 15.71 -9.43
CA ASP A 347 1.88 14.76 -10.23
C ASP A 347 1.67 13.32 -9.73
N GLY A 348 1.46 12.36 -10.63
CA GLY A 348 1.26 10.95 -10.26
C GLY A 348 -0.09 10.71 -9.58
N GLY A 349 -1.20 10.90 -10.28
CA GLY A 349 -2.55 10.81 -9.69
C GLY A 349 -2.78 9.49 -8.94
N GLY A 350 -2.44 8.35 -9.54
CA GLY A 350 -2.38 7.06 -8.86
C GLY A 350 -1.09 6.93 -8.06
N VAL A 351 0.03 6.77 -8.77
CA VAL A 351 1.33 6.42 -8.19
C VAL A 351 2.40 7.41 -8.64
N ALA A 352 3.24 7.84 -7.70
CA ALA A 352 4.48 8.56 -7.98
C ALA A 352 5.69 7.83 -7.38
N THR A 353 6.69 7.51 -8.20
CA THR A 353 7.91 6.84 -7.75
C THR A 353 9.17 7.65 -8.11
N GLY A 354 10.28 7.42 -7.41
CA GLY A 354 11.55 8.00 -7.81
C GLY A 354 12.76 7.43 -7.10
N GLN A 355 13.88 7.30 -7.83
CA GLN A 355 15.11 6.63 -7.38
C GLN A 355 14.87 5.24 -6.75
N VAL A 356 14.01 4.42 -7.38
CA VAL A 356 13.70 3.06 -6.94
C VAL A 356 13.83 2.07 -8.09
N PHE A 357 14.23 0.83 -7.78
CA PHE A 357 13.89 -0.31 -8.62
C PHE A 357 12.37 -0.46 -8.62
N LEU A 358 11.75 -0.44 -9.80
CA LEU A 358 10.29 -0.45 -9.93
C LEU A 358 9.82 -1.73 -10.59
N ALA A 359 8.90 -2.44 -9.94
CA ALA A 359 8.11 -3.48 -10.57
C ALA A 359 6.62 -3.14 -10.40
N MET A 360 5.91 -2.94 -11.50
CA MET A 360 4.46 -2.76 -11.53
C MET A 360 3.88 -3.86 -12.40
N GLU A 361 3.24 -4.84 -11.76
CA GLU A 361 2.75 -6.03 -12.44
C GLU A 361 1.25 -6.23 -12.17
N ASN A 362 0.47 -6.42 -13.23
CA ASN A 362 -0.95 -6.75 -13.15
C ASN A 362 -1.77 -5.73 -12.35
N ASN A 363 -1.49 -4.44 -12.42
CA ASN A 363 -2.28 -3.43 -11.72
C ASN A 363 -3.36 -2.82 -12.62
N LEU A 364 -4.47 -2.41 -12.02
CA LEU A 364 -5.50 -1.58 -12.64
C LEU A 364 -5.32 -0.12 -12.21
N PHE A 365 -5.19 0.78 -13.17
CA PHE A 365 -5.25 2.23 -12.97
C PHE A 365 -6.48 2.76 -13.68
N SER A 366 -7.51 3.17 -12.93
CA SER A 366 -8.73 3.73 -13.51
C SER A 366 -9.05 5.12 -12.99
N ALA A 367 -9.38 6.05 -13.89
CA ALA A 367 -9.89 7.38 -13.54
C ALA A 367 -8.96 8.21 -12.63
N ASN A 368 -7.66 7.90 -12.58
CA ASN A 368 -6.72 8.67 -11.78
C ASN A 368 -6.38 9.99 -12.49
N LEU A 369 -6.30 11.09 -11.73
CA LEU A 369 -6.15 12.44 -12.25
C LEU A 369 -4.84 13.08 -11.76
N ALA A 370 -4.08 13.68 -12.67
CA ALA A 370 -2.97 14.57 -12.35
C ALA A 370 -3.24 15.98 -12.91
N GLN A 371 -2.75 17.04 -12.25
CA GLN A 371 -2.82 18.41 -12.77
C GLN A 371 -1.69 18.72 -13.76
N HIS A 372 -0.53 18.10 -13.60
CA HIS A 372 0.68 18.39 -14.38
C HIS A 372 1.24 17.17 -15.09
N ARG A 373 1.47 16.04 -14.39
CA ARG A 373 2.10 14.86 -15.01
C ARG A 373 1.60 13.53 -14.45
N GLY A 374 1.35 12.57 -15.34
CA GLY A 374 1.14 11.17 -15.01
C GLY A 374 -0.12 10.90 -14.20
N GLY A 375 -1.30 10.95 -14.81
CA GLY A 375 -2.57 10.61 -14.15
C GLY A 375 -2.54 9.26 -13.45
N SER A 376 -2.11 8.21 -14.15
CA SER A 376 -1.95 6.88 -13.56
C SER A 376 -0.65 6.75 -12.76
N TRP A 377 0.46 7.10 -13.42
CA TRP A 377 1.80 6.89 -12.88
C TRP A 377 2.76 7.98 -13.33
N PHE A 378 3.59 8.41 -12.38
CA PHE A 378 4.72 9.31 -12.56
C PHE A 378 5.99 8.69 -11.97
N HIS A 379 7.11 8.75 -12.69
CA HIS A 379 8.42 8.34 -12.18
C HIS A 379 9.47 9.39 -12.49
N SER A 380 10.32 9.68 -11.52
CA SER A 380 11.42 10.65 -11.65
C SER A 380 12.70 10.12 -11.01
N VAL A 381 13.84 10.27 -11.66
CA VAL A 381 15.16 10.01 -11.04
C VAL A 381 16.04 11.25 -11.12
N SER A 382 17.04 11.34 -10.24
CA SER A 382 18.04 12.41 -10.31
C SER A 382 18.94 12.23 -11.54
N PRO A 383 19.43 13.32 -12.17
CA PRO A 383 20.32 13.25 -13.33
C PRO A 383 21.60 12.44 -13.10
N ASP A 384 22.10 12.48 -11.86
CA ASP A 384 23.31 11.77 -11.42
C ASP A 384 23.00 10.39 -10.80
N ALA A 385 21.73 9.95 -10.82
CA ALA A 385 21.36 8.65 -10.27
C ALA A 385 22.00 7.51 -11.05
N GLN A 386 22.39 6.46 -10.33
CA GLN A 386 22.73 5.22 -11.00
C GLN A 386 21.49 4.67 -11.73
N PRO A 387 21.68 4.07 -12.90
CA PRO A 387 20.59 3.51 -13.69
C PRO A 387 19.80 2.46 -12.88
N LEU A 388 18.45 2.49 -12.90
CA LEU A 388 17.57 1.48 -12.26
C LEU A 388 16.61 0.79 -13.26
N PRO A 389 16.56 -0.55 -13.33
CA PRO A 389 15.62 -1.23 -14.21
C PRO A 389 14.18 -1.03 -13.71
N ALA A 390 13.26 -0.94 -14.65
CA ALA A 390 11.83 -0.86 -14.39
C ALA A 390 11.08 -1.91 -15.21
N THR A 391 10.20 -2.65 -14.55
CA THR A 391 9.26 -3.58 -15.17
C THR A 391 7.86 -3.02 -15.02
N VAL A 392 7.16 -2.82 -16.13
CA VAL A 392 5.76 -2.42 -16.18
C VAL A 392 5.05 -3.45 -17.05
N ALA A 393 4.39 -4.42 -16.42
CA ALA A 393 3.89 -5.57 -17.14
C ALA A 393 2.46 -5.96 -16.75
N GLY A 394 1.63 -6.37 -17.71
CA GLY A 394 0.28 -6.85 -17.44
C GLY A 394 -0.69 -5.79 -16.88
N ASN A 395 -0.34 -4.50 -16.89
CA ASN A 395 -1.16 -3.46 -16.26
C ASN A 395 -2.25 -2.95 -17.20
N THR A 396 -3.40 -2.62 -16.63
CA THR A 396 -4.46 -1.89 -17.32
C THR A 396 -4.46 -0.43 -16.90
N PHE A 397 -4.27 0.45 -17.87
CA PHE A 397 -4.47 1.88 -17.74
C PHE A 397 -5.80 2.22 -18.43
N HIS A 398 -6.79 2.68 -17.67
CA HIS A 398 -8.15 2.93 -18.14
C HIS A 398 -8.67 4.32 -17.74
N HIS A 399 -9.22 5.12 -18.66
CA HIS A 399 -9.87 6.41 -18.35
C HIS A 399 -9.07 7.35 -17.42
N SER A 400 -7.74 7.22 -17.38
CA SER A 400 -6.96 8.08 -16.51
C SER A 400 -6.73 9.40 -17.23
N HIS A 401 -6.79 10.48 -16.46
CA HIS A 401 -6.65 11.81 -16.98
C HIS A 401 -5.16 12.12 -17.18
N LEU A 402 -4.78 12.31 -18.44
CA LEU A 402 -3.44 12.52 -18.88
C LEU A 402 -3.13 14.01 -18.94
N THR A 403 -2.40 14.47 -17.95
CA THR A 403 -1.40 15.52 -18.12
C THR A 403 -0.06 14.80 -18.25
N PRO A 404 0.83 15.17 -19.20
CA PRO A 404 1.81 14.24 -19.79
C PRO A 404 2.72 13.57 -18.74
N GLY A 405 2.87 12.23 -18.80
CA GLY A 405 3.57 11.38 -17.79
C GLY A 405 5.03 10.96 -18.05
N LEU A 406 5.73 10.49 -17.02
CA LEU A 406 7.16 10.10 -16.98
C LEU A 406 8.12 11.23 -17.41
N SER A 407 8.18 12.30 -16.62
CA SER A 407 9.23 13.30 -16.80
C SER A 407 10.51 12.84 -16.08
N ARG A 408 11.54 12.59 -16.89
CA ARG A 408 12.95 12.57 -16.51
C ARG A 408 13.41 11.29 -15.83
N ALA A 409 13.90 10.35 -16.66
CA ALA A 409 14.74 9.27 -16.17
C ALA A 409 15.90 8.87 -17.10
N VAL A 410 17.09 8.79 -16.48
CA VAL A 410 18.42 8.39 -16.99
C VAL A 410 18.47 6.83 -17.08
N PRO A 411 19.50 6.21 -17.67
CA PRO A 411 19.40 5.07 -18.62
C PRO A 411 18.94 3.71 -18.01
N LEU A 412 18.59 2.71 -18.83
CA LEU A 412 18.57 1.22 -18.62
C LEU A 412 17.46 0.52 -19.43
N PRO A 413 17.46 -0.83 -19.61
CA PRO A 413 16.31 -1.55 -20.12
C PRO A 413 15.10 -1.31 -19.21
N ALA A 414 14.10 -0.62 -19.75
CA ALA A 414 12.75 -0.67 -19.23
C ALA A 414 11.99 -1.73 -20.04
N THR A 415 11.28 -2.62 -19.35
CA THR A 415 10.37 -3.58 -20.01
C THR A 415 8.95 -3.10 -19.79
N VAL A 416 8.27 -2.79 -20.89
CA VAL A 416 6.85 -2.47 -20.95
C VAL A 416 6.19 -3.57 -21.74
N ALA A 417 5.57 -4.54 -21.05
CA ALA A 417 5.11 -5.78 -21.66
C ALA A 417 3.67 -6.14 -21.32
N GLY A 418 2.83 -6.49 -22.30
CA GLY A 418 1.48 -6.99 -22.00
C GLY A 418 0.59 -5.96 -21.30
N ASN A 419 0.75 -4.66 -21.53
CA ASN A 419 -0.11 -3.65 -20.89
C ASN A 419 -1.27 -3.25 -21.81
N THR A 420 -2.39 -2.85 -21.22
CA THR A 420 -3.54 -2.28 -21.94
C THR A 420 -3.70 -0.80 -21.62
N PHE A 421 -3.64 0.06 -22.64
CA PHE A 421 -3.91 1.48 -22.55
C PHE A 421 -5.26 1.78 -23.22
N HIS A 422 -6.31 1.95 -22.42
CA HIS A 422 -7.69 2.07 -22.90
C HIS A 422 -8.34 3.40 -22.51
N ALA A 423 -8.93 4.09 -23.49
CA ALA A 423 -9.77 5.26 -23.33
C ALA A 423 -9.15 6.36 -22.46
N GLN A 424 -7.84 6.59 -22.60
CA GLN A 424 -7.18 7.65 -21.86
C GLN A 424 -7.72 9.03 -22.27
N SER A 425 -7.91 9.93 -21.31
CA SER A 425 -8.51 11.26 -21.54
C SER A 425 -7.47 12.36 -21.36
N LEU A 426 -7.49 13.39 -22.21
CA LEU A 426 -6.70 14.61 -22.04
C LEU A 426 -7.54 15.66 -21.32
N THR A 427 -7.04 16.21 -20.21
CA THR A 427 -7.56 17.46 -19.63
C THR A 427 -6.37 18.35 -19.21
N GLY A 428 -6.59 19.67 -19.19
CA GLY A 428 -5.50 20.64 -18.98
C GLY A 428 -4.72 21.01 -20.26
N SER A 429 -3.88 22.04 -20.13
CA SER A 429 -3.01 22.52 -21.21
C SER A 429 -1.81 21.59 -21.36
N LEU A 430 -1.78 20.80 -22.44
CA LEU A 430 -0.57 20.10 -22.86
C LEU A 430 0.56 21.12 -23.01
N PRO A 431 1.75 20.96 -22.38
CA PRO A 431 2.96 21.51 -23.00
C PRO A 431 3.01 21.01 -24.45
N GLU A 432 3.32 21.89 -25.39
CA GLU A 432 3.35 21.55 -26.83
C GLU A 432 4.16 20.26 -27.05
N GLY A 433 3.50 19.18 -27.49
CA GLY A 433 4.11 17.88 -27.72
C GLY A 433 4.28 17.03 -26.45
N GLY A 434 3.19 16.68 -25.77
CA GLY A 434 3.13 15.52 -24.85
C GLY A 434 2.38 14.34 -25.47
N GLY A 435 2.75 13.11 -25.08
CA GLY A 435 2.08 11.88 -25.51
C GLY A 435 0.80 11.58 -24.72
N ARG A 436 -0.16 10.86 -25.33
CA ARG A 436 -1.42 10.46 -24.68
C ARG A 436 -1.21 9.22 -23.80
N SER A 437 -1.28 8.02 -24.38
CA SER A 437 -1.12 6.78 -23.61
C SER A 437 0.26 6.64 -22.97
N MET A 438 1.30 7.16 -23.62
CA MET A 438 2.66 7.09 -23.11
C MET A 438 3.46 8.34 -23.46
N TRP A 439 4.10 8.95 -22.46
CA TRP A 439 5.13 9.95 -22.66
C TRP A 439 6.39 9.45 -21.96
N LEU A 440 7.54 9.61 -22.61
CA LEU A 440 8.86 9.34 -22.02
C LEU A 440 9.77 10.50 -22.40
N ASP A 441 10.35 11.13 -21.38
CA ASP A 441 11.33 12.18 -21.55
C ASP A 441 12.66 11.81 -20.89
N VAL A 442 13.69 11.65 -21.73
CA VAL A 442 15.04 11.26 -21.34
C VAL A 442 15.99 12.44 -21.60
N ASP A 443 16.69 12.87 -20.56
CA ASP A 443 17.66 13.97 -20.64
C ASP A 443 18.89 13.57 -21.48
N VAL A 444 19.50 14.55 -22.15
CA VAL A 444 20.43 14.38 -23.29
C VAL A 444 21.81 13.76 -22.95
N SER A 445 22.07 13.43 -21.69
CA SER A 445 23.32 12.83 -21.24
C SER A 445 23.34 11.30 -21.23
N SER A 446 22.20 10.63 -21.48
CA SER A 446 22.07 9.16 -21.30
C SER A 446 21.09 8.50 -22.26
N PHE A 447 21.45 7.33 -22.83
CA PHE A 447 20.59 6.53 -23.72
C PHE A 447 19.63 5.61 -22.93
N LEU A 448 18.34 5.60 -23.27
CA LEU A 448 17.36 4.65 -22.74
C LEU A 448 17.19 3.47 -23.70
N SER A 449 17.28 2.24 -23.20
CA SER A 449 16.86 1.04 -23.93
C SER A 449 15.46 0.69 -23.48
N LEU A 450 14.50 0.57 -24.39
CA LEU A 450 13.11 0.31 -24.06
C LEU A 450 12.64 -0.92 -24.83
N SER A 451 12.16 -1.94 -24.12
CA SER A 451 11.48 -3.09 -24.71
C SER A 451 9.98 -2.88 -24.61
N LEU A 452 9.31 -2.68 -25.74
CA LEU A 452 7.86 -2.51 -25.88
C LEU A 452 7.31 -3.74 -26.60
N VAL A 453 6.71 -4.68 -25.87
CA VAL A 453 6.24 -5.96 -26.45
C VAL A 453 4.84 -6.31 -25.97
N GLY A 454 3.96 -6.82 -26.83
CA GLY A 454 2.67 -7.34 -26.37
C GLY A 454 1.71 -6.28 -25.82
N ASN A 455 1.92 -4.98 -26.06
CA ASN A 455 1.06 -3.93 -25.50
C ASN A 455 -0.13 -3.59 -26.41
N LEU A 456 -1.29 -3.36 -25.81
CA LEU A 456 -2.53 -2.98 -26.48
C LEU A 456 -2.84 -1.51 -26.25
N PHE A 457 -3.08 -0.75 -27.33
CA PHE A 457 -3.47 0.66 -27.30
C PHE A 457 -4.85 0.84 -27.93
N LYS A 458 -5.83 1.31 -27.15
CA LYS A 458 -7.17 1.70 -27.61
C LYS A 458 -7.45 3.14 -27.15
N PRO A 459 -7.07 4.16 -27.93
CA PRO A 459 -7.28 5.57 -27.57
C PRO A 459 -8.77 5.92 -27.46
N ALA A 460 -9.10 6.97 -26.69
CA ALA A 460 -10.47 7.49 -26.63
C ALA A 460 -10.88 8.10 -28.00
N ALA A 461 -12.13 7.88 -28.39
CA ALA A 461 -12.68 8.46 -29.61
C ALA A 461 -12.82 10.00 -29.49
N GLY A 462 -12.59 10.72 -30.59
CA GLY A 462 -12.93 12.15 -30.68
C GLY A 462 -11.98 13.12 -29.97
N LEU A 463 -10.81 12.66 -29.48
CA LEU A 463 -9.79 13.58 -28.96
C LEU A 463 -9.24 14.48 -30.09
N PRO A 464 -9.00 15.80 -29.84
CA PRO A 464 -8.47 16.73 -30.85
C PRO A 464 -7.19 16.17 -31.47
N PRO A 465 -6.81 16.41 -32.74
CA PRO A 465 -5.60 15.83 -33.36
C PRO A 465 -4.25 16.31 -32.79
N VAL A 466 -4.24 16.92 -31.61
CA VAL A 466 -3.05 17.49 -30.96
C VAL A 466 -2.38 16.42 -30.10
N GLY A 467 -1.07 16.21 -30.30
CA GLY A 467 -0.24 15.22 -29.58
C GLY A 467 -0.16 13.84 -30.26
N GLN A 468 0.96 13.13 -30.06
CA GLN A 468 1.12 11.73 -30.49
C GLN A 468 0.52 10.77 -29.46
N GLU A 469 0.10 9.56 -29.86
CA GLU A 469 -0.41 8.57 -28.90
C GLU A 469 0.67 8.13 -27.91
N CYS A 470 1.87 7.84 -28.43
CA CYS A 470 3.07 7.70 -27.62
C CYS A 470 4.09 8.75 -28.07
N GLN A 471 4.85 9.31 -27.13
CA GLN A 471 5.88 10.27 -27.43
C GLN A 471 7.17 9.99 -26.65
N PHE A 472 8.27 9.91 -27.40
CA PHE A 472 9.60 9.65 -26.88
C PHE A 472 10.49 10.86 -27.17
N LEU A 473 10.92 11.56 -26.12
CA LEU A 473 11.86 12.68 -26.17
C LEU A 473 13.22 12.23 -25.65
N GLY A 474 14.28 12.70 -26.31
CA GLY A 474 15.65 12.29 -26.00
C GLY A 474 16.11 11.02 -26.72
N PRO A 475 17.31 10.51 -26.38
CA PRO A 475 17.94 9.37 -27.05
C PRO A 475 17.35 8.02 -26.58
N VAL A 476 16.11 7.74 -26.99
CA VAL A 476 15.42 6.47 -26.73
C VAL A 476 15.66 5.48 -27.88
N SER A 477 16.22 4.32 -27.56
CA SER A 477 16.28 3.15 -28.45
C SER A 477 15.22 2.15 -28.03
N ALA A 478 14.10 2.16 -28.74
CA ALA A 478 13.02 1.20 -28.54
C ALA A 478 13.20 -0.03 -29.44
N THR A 479 13.00 -1.21 -28.87
CA THR A 479 12.86 -2.51 -29.56
C THR A 479 11.51 -3.11 -29.17
N GLY A 480 10.91 -3.96 -30.00
CA GLY A 480 9.59 -4.49 -29.67
C GLY A 480 9.08 -5.63 -30.55
N GLY A 481 7.76 -5.70 -30.64
CA GLY A 481 7.01 -6.68 -31.41
C GLY A 481 5.67 -7.01 -30.73
N TYR A 482 4.72 -7.49 -31.52
CA TYR A 482 3.41 -7.95 -31.01
C TYR A 482 2.63 -6.88 -30.24
N ASN A 483 2.88 -5.59 -30.49
CA ASN A 483 2.00 -4.54 -29.97
C ASN A 483 0.82 -4.33 -30.91
N LEU A 484 -0.33 -3.94 -30.37
CA LEU A 484 -1.56 -3.71 -31.13
C LEU A 484 -2.06 -2.29 -30.93
N SER A 485 -2.17 -1.53 -32.02
CA SER A 485 -2.65 -0.14 -31.99
C SER A 485 -3.43 0.20 -33.26
N PRO A 486 -4.53 0.97 -33.18
CA PRO A 486 -5.22 1.47 -34.36
C PRO A 486 -4.48 2.66 -35.02
N VAL A 487 -3.38 3.15 -34.42
CA VAL A 487 -2.61 4.31 -34.88
C VAL A 487 -1.11 4.04 -34.93
N HIS A 488 -0.42 4.67 -35.89
CA HIS A 488 1.02 4.50 -36.12
C HIS A 488 1.93 5.33 -35.18
N SER A 489 1.37 6.18 -34.33
CA SER A 489 2.14 7.15 -33.54
C SER A 489 2.90 6.58 -32.34
N CYS A 490 2.78 5.29 -32.05
CA CYS A 490 3.51 4.66 -30.95
C CYS A 490 4.90 4.13 -31.31
N ARG A 491 5.43 4.47 -32.50
CA ARG A 491 6.69 3.94 -33.03
C ARG A 491 6.74 2.41 -32.85
N LEU A 492 5.76 1.76 -33.46
CA LEU A 492 5.72 0.31 -33.64
C LEU A 492 6.75 -0.03 -34.72
N LEU A 493 7.94 -0.45 -34.28
CA LEU A 493 9.18 -0.46 -35.07
C LEU A 493 9.50 -1.83 -35.69
N ASP A 494 8.73 -2.87 -35.34
CA ASP A 494 8.98 -4.24 -35.78
C ASP A 494 7.82 -4.80 -36.63
N GLY A 495 8.13 -5.77 -37.50
CA GLY A 495 7.17 -6.34 -38.47
C GLY A 495 6.02 -7.14 -37.85
N ASP A 496 6.16 -7.53 -36.58
CA ASP A 496 5.18 -8.33 -35.83
C ASP A 496 4.17 -7.46 -35.06
N ASP A 497 4.30 -6.12 -35.12
CA ASP A 497 3.31 -5.21 -34.56
C ASP A 497 2.04 -5.15 -35.44
N LEU A 498 0.86 -5.12 -34.81
CA LEU A 498 -0.43 -5.12 -35.46
C LEU A 498 -1.06 -3.72 -35.50
N PHE A 499 -1.52 -3.32 -36.69
CA PHE A 499 -2.24 -2.07 -36.93
C PHE A 499 -3.71 -2.33 -37.21
N ALA A 500 -4.49 -2.53 -36.15
CA ALA A 500 -5.92 -2.80 -36.23
C ALA A 500 -6.66 -2.23 -35.01
N ASP A 501 -8.00 -2.17 -35.08
CA ASP A 501 -8.80 -1.89 -33.89
C ASP A 501 -8.65 -3.07 -32.91
N PRO A 502 -8.21 -2.84 -31.66
CA PRO A 502 -8.10 -3.89 -30.67
C PRO A 502 -9.43 -4.57 -30.28
N MET A 503 -10.58 -3.99 -30.62
CA MET A 503 -11.91 -4.57 -30.31
C MET A 503 -12.03 -5.00 -28.84
N VAL A 504 -11.71 -4.11 -27.91
CA VAL A 504 -11.83 -4.35 -26.47
C VAL A 504 -13.08 -3.70 -25.88
N ALA A 505 -13.64 -4.30 -24.84
CA ALA A 505 -14.72 -3.72 -24.05
C ALA A 505 -14.39 -3.72 -22.56
N VAL A 506 -15.02 -2.81 -21.83
CA VAL A 506 -14.95 -2.78 -20.37
C VAL A 506 -15.90 -3.83 -19.82
N SER A 507 -15.38 -4.72 -18.99
CA SER A 507 -16.17 -5.63 -18.17
C SER A 507 -16.10 -5.18 -16.72
N VAL A 508 -17.25 -5.08 -16.07
CA VAL A 508 -17.33 -4.80 -14.63
C VAL A 508 -17.39 -6.14 -13.91
N SER A 509 -16.61 -6.28 -12.85
CA SER A 509 -16.62 -7.48 -12.01
C SER A 509 -17.12 -7.13 -10.61
N ASP A 510 -17.72 -8.11 -9.94
CA ASP A 510 -18.06 -8.01 -8.51
C ASP A 510 -16.85 -8.23 -7.60
N HIS A 511 -15.63 -8.34 -8.15
CA HIS A 511 -14.42 -8.53 -7.36
C HIS A 511 -14.15 -7.27 -6.51
N PRO A 512 -14.06 -7.38 -5.17
CA PRO A 512 -13.98 -6.22 -4.28
C PRO A 512 -12.75 -5.35 -4.55
N ILE A 513 -11.63 -5.99 -4.90
CA ILE A 513 -10.37 -5.32 -5.22
C ILE A 513 -10.27 -4.93 -6.69
N HIS A 514 -10.80 -5.71 -7.64
CA HIS A 514 -10.55 -5.58 -9.09
C HIS A 514 -11.87 -5.37 -9.85
N PRO A 515 -12.55 -4.22 -9.66
CA PRO A 515 -13.92 -4.03 -10.13
C PRO A 515 -14.06 -3.91 -11.66
N LEU A 516 -12.95 -3.87 -12.39
CA LEU A 516 -12.93 -3.55 -13.81
C LEU A 516 -11.86 -4.36 -14.55
N ALA A 517 -12.23 -4.88 -15.71
CA ALA A 517 -11.33 -5.47 -16.69
C ALA A 517 -11.57 -4.84 -18.06
N VAL A 518 -10.53 -4.83 -18.91
CA VAL A 518 -10.63 -4.41 -20.30
C VAL A 518 -10.29 -5.61 -21.16
N LEU A 519 -11.32 -6.29 -21.65
CA LEU A 519 -11.21 -7.60 -22.28
C LEU A 519 -11.31 -7.48 -23.81
N PRO A 520 -10.50 -8.23 -24.58
CA PRO A 520 -10.76 -8.44 -26.00
C PRO A 520 -12.17 -9.01 -26.21
N GLN A 521 -12.81 -8.63 -27.31
CA GLN A 521 -14.10 -9.16 -27.73
C GLN A 521 -13.90 -10.29 -28.76
N PRO A 522 -14.88 -11.17 -28.98
CA PRO A 522 -14.80 -12.20 -30.00
C PRO A 522 -14.38 -11.64 -31.37
N GLY A 523 -13.38 -12.27 -31.99
CA GLY A 523 -12.80 -11.83 -33.27
C GLY A 523 -11.81 -10.66 -33.16
N SER A 524 -11.45 -10.25 -31.94
CA SER A 524 -10.40 -9.26 -31.73
C SER A 524 -9.05 -9.75 -32.27
N PRO A 525 -8.28 -8.89 -32.97
CA PRO A 525 -6.92 -9.21 -33.40
C PRO A 525 -5.92 -9.29 -32.25
N ALA A 526 -6.36 -9.06 -31.00
CA ALA A 526 -5.53 -9.23 -29.82
C ALA A 526 -5.45 -10.70 -29.35
N ILE A 527 -6.45 -11.52 -29.71
CA ILE A 527 -6.61 -12.88 -29.19
C ILE A 527 -5.51 -13.77 -29.78
N ASP A 528 -4.79 -14.50 -28.92
CA ASP A 528 -3.71 -15.42 -29.30
C ASP A 528 -2.62 -14.82 -30.22
N ALA A 529 -2.49 -13.50 -30.21
CA ALA A 529 -1.64 -12.78 -31.16
C ALA A 529 -0.21 -12.54 -30.64
N TRP A 530 0.13 -12.98 -29.43
CA TRP A 530 1.46 -12.85 -28.84
C TRP A 530 2.06 -14.24 -28.52
N PRO A 531 3.13 -14.67 -29.21
CA PRO A 531 3.69 -16.01 -29.03
C PRO A 531 3.99 -16.39 -27.57
N SER A 532 3.75 -17.66 -27.24
CA SER A 532 3.83 -18.20 -25.87
C SER A 532 5.17 -18.01 -25.17
N LEU A 533 6.29 -18.23 -25.86
CA LEU A 533 7.63 -18.15 -25.28
C LEU A 533 7.96 -16.75 -24.71
N PRO A 534 7.79 -15.64 -25.46
CA PRO A 534 8.07 -14.30 -24.94
C PRO A 534 7.08 -13.80 -23.88
N CYS A 535 5.83 -14.30 -23.84
CA CYS A 535 4.83 -13.86 -22.86
C CYS A 535 4.77 -14.71 -21.57
N SER A 536 5.27 -15.95 -21.59
CA SER A 536 5.31 -16.86 -20.44
C SER A 536 5.84 -16.24 -19.12
N PRO A 537 6.83 -15.33 -19.12
CA PRO A 537 7.29 -14.68 -17.90
C PRO A 537 6.25 -13.83 -17.17
N LEU A 538 5.13 -13.46 -17.80
CA LEU A 538 4.04 -12.71 -17.16
C LEU A 538 3.23 -13.57 -16.16
N GLY A 539 3.24 -14.90 -16.33
CA GLY A 539 2.56 -15.83 -15.42
C GLY A 539 1.04 -15.83 -15.57
N SER A 540 0.35 -14.87 -14.94
CA SER A 540 -1.12 -14.76 -14.94
C SER A 540 -1.56 -13.32 -15.10
N ASP A 541 -2.81 -13.09 -15.49
CA ASP A 541 -3.40 -11.75 -15.55
C ASP A 541 -3.90 -11.24 -14.17
N LEU A 542 -4.55 -10.08 -14.17
CA LEU A 542 -5.09 -9.44 -12.96
C LEU A 542 -6.20 -10.25 -12.28
N LEU A 543 -6.93 -11.08 -13.01
CA LEU A 543 -7.98 -11.97 -12.46
C LEU A 543 -7.44 -13.37 -12.12
N GLY A 544 -6.13 -13.60 -12.30
CA GLY A 544 -5.49 -14.87 -12.02
C GLY A 544 -5.61 -15.89 -13.15
N GLN A 545 -6.04 -15.50 -14.34
CA GLN A 545 -6.02 -16.40 -15.50
C GLN A 545 -4.57 -16.66 -15.92
N PRO A 546 -4.15 -17.93 -16.09
CA PRO A 546 -2.79 -18.25 -16.49
C PRO A 546 -2.53 -17.82 -17.95
N ARG A 547 -1.26 -17.61 -18.28
CA ARG A 547 -0.78 -17.30 -19.63
C ARG A 547 0.27 -18.32 -20.08
N PRO A 548 0.24 -18.85 -21.32
CA PRO A 548 -0.77 -18.64 -22.36
C PRO A 548 -2.05 -19.47 -22.18
N MET A 549 -3.15 -19.06 -22.81
CA MET A 549 -4.41 -19.81 -22.97
C MET A 549 -4.89 -19.73 -24.41
N ASP A 550 -5.31 -20.87 -24.98
CA ASP A 550 -5.96 -20.94 -26.30
C ASP A 550 -7.34 -20.26 -26.20
N GLY A 551 -7.40 -18.99 -26.57
CA GLY A 551 -8.56 -18.11 -26.49
C GLY A 551 -9.44 -18.17 -27.73
N ASP A 552 -8.86 -18.45 -28.91
CA ASP A 552 -9.60 -18.59 -30.18
C ASP A 552 -10.06 -20.02 -30.49
N GLY A 553 -9.54 -21.02 -29.76
CA GLY A 553 -9.95 -22.41 -29.82
C GLY A 553 -9.36 -23.20 -31.00
N ASP A 554 -8.26 -22.73 -31.59
CA ASP A 554 -7.60 -23.41 -32.72
C ASP A 554 -6.69 -24.58 -32.33
N GLY A 555 -6.42 -24.73 -31.03
CA GLY A 555 -5.59 -25.78 -30.43
C GLY A 555 -4.15 -25.37 -30.12
N ASP A 556 -3.72 -24.17 -30.49
CA ASP A 556 -2.36 -23.62 -30.27
C ASP A 556 -2.38 -22.43 -29.31
N ALA A 557 -2.14 -22.68 -28.01
CA ALA A 557 -2.16 -21.63 -27.00
C ALA A 557 -1.05 -20.57 -27.19
N HIS A 558 -1.46 -19.32 -27.37
CA HIS A 558 -0.64 -18.12 -27.34
C HIS A 558 -1.16 -17.17 -26.27
N CYS A 559 -0.49 -16.03 -26.09
CA CYS A 559 -0.99 -15.00 -25.21
C CYS A 559 -1.82 -13.99 -25.96
N ASP A 560 -2.78 -13.42 -25.27
CA ASP A 560 -3.46 -12.22 -25.73
C ASP A 560 -2.52 -11.01 -25.62
N ILE A 561 -2.58 -10.13 -26.63
CA ILE A 561 -1.94 -8.83 -26.58
C ILE A 561 -2.69 -7.94 -25.58
N GLY A 562 -1.97 -7.39 -24.60
CA GLY A 562 -2.53 -6.56 -23.53
C GLY A 562 -2.58 -7.27 -22.18
N ALA A 563 -3.33 -6.68 -21.25
CA ALA A 563 -3.27 -6.96 -19.81
C ALA A 563 -4.06 -8.21 -19.37
N PHE A 564 -5.04 -8.65 -20.14
CA PHE A 564 -5.88 -9.80 -19.81
C PHE A 564 -5.64 -10.96 -20.76
N GLU A 565 -5.97 -12.16 -20.29
CA GLU A 565 -5.97 -13.39 -21.08
C GLU A 565 -7.39 -13.95 -21.14
N LEU A 566 -7.91 -14.16 -22.35
CA LEU A 566 -9.18 -14.86 -22.58
C LEU A 566 -8.99 -16.37 -22.49
N SER A 567 -10.05 -17.06 -22.05
CA SER A 567 -10.13 -18.51 -22.14
C SER A 567 -11.10 -18.91 -23.25
N ALA A 568 -10.89 -20.05 -23.90
CA ALA A 568 -11.83 -20.62 -24.88
C ALA A 568 -13.28 -20.73 -24.37
N ALA A 569 -13.51 -20.80 -23.05
CA ALA A 569 -14.87 -20.82 -22.48
C ALA A 569 -15.56 -19.43 -22.52
N GLY A 570 -14.80 -18.35 -22.71
CA GLY A 570 -15.30 -16.96 -22.80
C GLY A 570 -15.69 -16.50 -24.20
N THR A 571 -15.41 -17.30 -25.24
CA THR A 571 -15.82 -17.01 -26.63
C THR A 571 -17.17 -17.64 -27.00
N ASP A 572 -17.72 -18.50 -26.13
CA ASP A 572 -19.05 -19.11 -26.31
C ASP A 572 -20.16 -18.25 -25.67
N LEU A 573 -20.37 -17.03 -26.20
CA LEU A 573 -21.47 -16.14 -25.80
C LEU A 573 -22.85 -16.60 -26.33
N ILE A 574 -23.07 -17.90 -26.50
CA ILE A 574 -24.40 -18.45 -26.84
C ILE A 574 -25.31 -18.62 -25.61
N PHE A 575 -24.80 -18.50 -24.37
CA PHE A 575 -25.60 -18.77 -23.15
C PHE A 575 -25.45 -17.73 -22.01
N ALA A 576 -25.18 -16.46 -22.32
CA ALA A 576 -25.10 -15.40 -21.30
C ALA A 576 -26.44 -14.66 -21.03
N ASP A 577 -27.55 -15.15 -21.57
CA ASP A 577 -28.89 -14.76 -21.14
C ASP A 577 -29.50 -15.87 -20.27
N ASP A 578 -29.45 -15.66 -18.95
CA ASP A 578 -30.17 -16.43 -17.94
C ASP A 578 -31.64 -16.65 -18.34
N PHE A 579 -31.94 -17.84 -18.87
CA PHE A 579 -33.26 -18.43 -18.87
C PHE A 579 -33.20 -19.75 -18.11
N GLU A 580 -33.28 -19.68 -16.79
CA GLU A 580 -33.91 -20.74 -16.00
C GLU A 580 -34.77 -20.10 -14.90
N ASP A 581 -35.97 -20.66 -14.75
CA ASP A 581 -37.16 -20.14 -14.04
C ASP A 581 -37.04 -19.86 -12.54
#